data_AF-A0A1Q6EFJ3-F1
#
_entry.id   AF-A0A1Q6EFJ3-F1
#
_cell.length_a   1.000
_cell.length_b   1.000
_cell.length_c   1.000
_cell.angle_alpha   90.00
_cell.angle_beta   90.00
_cell.angle_gamma   90.00
#
_symmetry.space_group_name_H-M   'P 1'
#
loop_
_entity.id
_entity.type
_entity.pdbx_description
1 polymer ?
#
loop_
_entity_poly.entity_id
_entity_poly.type
_entity_poly.pdbx_seq_one_letter_code
_entity_poly.pdbx_strand_id
1 'polypeptide(L)'
;MPGARSAADWDRLTEDDYREVAAELDVEVAAIKAVVDIETGRKHQGFWKKGKAIINFDLSIYRTYAPRHGVNLSKARKKYPVIFRSPDVKKYGSQQAAQYARLEAAMEIDRASALESCFWGMFQIGGFNWRKCGCESVDEFCALMNRSERDQLELFAAFCRANDLVRFIRKKDWSGFALRYNGPGYKKHRYHKKMADAYKKFAKSSGR
;
A
#
# COMPACT_ATOMS: atom_id res chain seq x y z
N MET A 1 -23.14 13.83 19.19
CA MET A 1 -22.57 14.85 18.29
C MET A 1 -21.14 14.46 17.98
N PRO A 2 -20.78 14.07 16.75
CA PRO A 2 -19.38 13.83 16.42
C PRO A 2 -18.68 15.18 16.31
N GLY A 3 -17.65 15.38 17.16
CA GLY A 3 -16.88 16.61 17.26
C GLY A 3 -16.18 16.96 15.94
N ALA A 4 -16.14 18.26 15.64
CA ALA A 4 -15.49 18.81 14.48
C ALA A 4 -13.99 18.43 14.45
N ARG A 5 -13.56 17.77 13.37
CA ARG A 5 -12.18 17.35 13.14
C ARG A 5 -11.29 18.56 12.86
N SER A 6 -10.17 18.67 13.57
CA SER A 6 -9.15 19.69 13.31
C SER A 6 -8.40 19.37 12.00
N ALA A 7 -7.90 20.40 11.31
CA ALA A 7 -7.25 20.27 10.00
C ALA A 7 -5.93 19.45 9.98
N ALA A 8 -5.50 18.90 11.12
CA ALA A 8 -4.30 18.07 11.27
C ALA A 8 -4.57 16.56 11.35
N ASP A 9 -5.84 16.13 11.50
CA ASP A 9 -6.19 14.74 11.86
C ASP A 9 -6.71 13.86 10.70
N TRP A 10 -6.81 14.40 9.48
CA TRP A 10 -7.45 13.71 8.35
C TRP A 10 -6.64 12.56 7.74
N ASP A 11 -5.36 12.48 8.06
CA ASP A 11 -4.43 11.55 7.41
C ASP A 11 -4.13 10.31 8.26
N ARG A 12 -4.72 10.15 9.46
CA ARG A 12 -4.43 9.01 10.35
C ARG A 12 -5.64 8.11 10.57
N LEU A 13 -5.39 6.80 10.57
CA LEU A 13 -6.41 5.83 10.99
C LEU A 13 -6.83 6.04 12.45
N THR A 14 -8.14 6.12 12.65
CA THR A 14 -8.80 6.18 13.96
C THR A 14 -9.22 4.79 14.42
N GLU A 15 -9.58 4.65 15.70
CA GLU A 15 -10.16 3.40 16.21
C GLU A 15 -11.48 3.05 15.54
N ASP A 16 -12.28 4.05 15.18
CA ASP A 16 -13.55 3.82 14.47
C ASP A 16 -13.31 3.31 13.06
N ASP A 17 -12.26 3.80 12.37
CA ASP A 17 -11.89 3.26 11.06
C ASP A 17 -11.60 1.75 11.15
N TYR A 18 -10.83 1.32 12.16
CA TYR A 18 -10.54 -0.10 12.36
C TYR A 18 -11.81 -0.90 12.72
N ARG A 19 -12.74 -0.33 13.48
CA ARG A 19 -14.01 -1.00 13.84
C ARG A 19 -14.89 -1.23 12.62
N GLU A 20 -15.07 -0.20 11.82
CA GLU A 20 -15.91 -0.25 10.61
C GLU A 20 -15.39 -1.31 9.63
N VAL A 21 -14.10 -1.24 9.25
CA VAL A 21 -13.49 -2.18 8.31
C VAL A 21 -13.44 -3.61 8.88
N ALA A 22 -13.24 -3.77 10.19
CA ALA A 22 -13.27 -5.08 10.82
C ALA A 22 -14.66 -5.72 10.78
N ALA A 23 -15.71 -4.94 11.06
CA ALA A 23 -17.10 -5.40 10.95
C ALA A 23 -17.45 -5.79 9.51
N GLU A 24 -17.03 -4.95 8.57
CA GLU A 24 -17.15 -5.15 7.13
C GLU A 24 -16.50 -6.42 6.58
N LEU A 25 -15.38 -6.84 7.18
CA LEU A 25 -14.65 -8.05 6.83
C LEU A 25 -15.07 -9.27 7.66
N ASP A 26 -15.93 -9.07 8.67
CA ASP A 26 -16.27 -10.06 9.69
C ASP A 26 -14.99 -10.66 10.32
N VAL A 27 -14.17 -9.77 10.89
CA VAL A 27 -12.94 -10.11 11.62
C VAL A 27 -12.84 -9.30 12.92
N GLU A 28 -11.98 -9.74 13.83
CA GLU A 28 -11.71 -8.97 15.04
C GLU A 28 -10.94 -7.68 14.73
N VAL A 29 -11.28 -6.59 15.41
CA VAL A 29 -10.56 -5.31 15.34
C VAL A 29 -9.07 -5.51 15.67
N ALA A 30 -8.75 -6.35 16.65
CA ALA A 30 -7.37 -6.67 16.98
C ALA A 30 -6.63 -7.39 15.84
N ALA A 31 -7.33 -8.20 15.03
CA ALA A 31 -6.74 -8.91 13.90
C ALA A 31 -6.42 -7.96 12.76
N ILE A 32 -7.32 -7.02 12.41
CA ILE A 32 -7.01 -6.04 11.36
C ILE A 32 -5.88 -5.10 11.80
N LYS A 33 -5.89 -4.64 13.06
CA LYS A 33 -4.80 -3.82 13.62
C LYS A 33 -3.45 -4.54 13.60
N ALA A 34 -3.43 -5.85 13.84
CA ALA A 34 -2.22 -6.65 13.75
C ALA A 34 -1.62 -6.70 12.33
N VAL A 35 -2.49 -6.75 11.31
CA VAL A 35 -2.08 -6.70 9.91
C VAL A 35 -1.61 -5.29 9.54
N VAL A 36 -2.27 -4.24 10.02
CA VAL A 36 -1.84 -2.86 9.74
C VAL A 36 -0.51 -2.51 10.42
N ASP A 37 -0.29 -2.95 11.66
CA ASP A 37 0.93 -2.69 12.44
C ASP A 37 2.19 -3.28 11.77
N ILE A 38 2.05 -4.44 11.13
CA ILE A 38 3.19 -5.07 10.44
C ILE A 38 3.56 -4.35 9.14
N GLU A 39 2.57 -3.88 8.37
CA GLU A 39 2.81 -3.23 7.08
C GLU A 39 3.37 -1.81 7.24
N THR A 40 3.08 -1.17 8.39
CA THR A 40 3.48 0.22 8.66
C THR A 40 4.76 0.40 9.48
N GLY A 41 5.22 -0.62 10.20
CA GLY A 41 6.32 -0.50 11.16
C GLY A 41 6.08 0.59 12.22
N ARG A 42 7.14 1.07 12.89
CA ARG A 42 7.04 2.06 13.99
C ARG A 42 6.51 3.44 13.58
N LYS A 43 6.34 3.73 12.27
CA LYS A 43 6.04 5.08 11.80
C LYS A 43 4.59 5.31 11.40
N HIS A 44 3.76 4.28 11.18
CA HIS A 44 2.33 4.43 10.83
C HIS A 44 2.08 5.59 9.84
N GLN A 45 2.78 5.57 8.69
CA GLN A 45 2.72 6.65 7.72
C GLN A 45 2.37 6.09 6.35
N GLY A 46 1.13 6.32 5.91
CA GLY A 46 0.70 6.10 4.53
C GLY A 46 1.15 7.18 3.55
N PHE A 47 1.71 8.29 4.07
CA PHE A 47 2.02 9.49 3.32
C PHE A 47 3.48 9.94 3.49
N TRP A 48 4.08 10.37 2.38
CA TRP A 48 5.36 11.09 2.38
C TRP A 48 5.15 12.58 2.71
N LYS A 49 4.12 13.19 2.12
CA LYS A 49 3.64 14.55 2.40
C LYS A 49 2.14 14.59 2.11
N LYS A 50 1.46 15.65 2.55
CA LYS A 50 0.02 15.84 2.27
C LYS A 50 -0.28 15.65 0.78
N GLY A 51 -1.24 14.77 0.47
CA GLY A 51 -1.63 14.44 -0.90
C GLY A 51 -0.62 13.60 -1.70
N LYS A 52 0.45 13.08 -1.07
CA LYS A 52 1.42 12.17 -1.69
C LYS A 52 1.65 10.95 -0.80
N ALA A 53 1.05 9.83 -1.18
CA ALA A 53 1.25 8.53 -0.56
C ALA A 53 2.72 8.12 -0.59
N ILE A 54 3.14 7.25 0.33
CA ILE A 54 4.42 6.56 0.19
C ILE A 54 4.35 5.65 -1.04
N ILE A 55 5.40 5.66 -1.85
CA ILE A 55 5.49 4.85 -3.05
C ILE A 55 6.78 4.04 -3.14
N ASN A 56 6.71 2.96 -3.91
CA ASN A 56 7.88 2.22 -4.38
C ASN A 56 7.70 1.89 -5.87
N PHE A 57 8.40 2.61 -6.74
CA PHE A 57 8.37 2.37 -8.18
C PHE A 57 9.24 1.15 -8.51
N ASP A 58 8.63 0.14 -9.13
CA ASP A 58 9.31 -1.12 -9.44
C ASP A 58 9.71 -1.16 -10.92
N LEU A 59 11.04 -1.18 -11.15
CA LEU A 59 11.57 -1.20 -12.51
C LEU A 59 11.30 -2.53 -13.24
N SER A 60 11.24 -3.64 -12.51
CA SER A 60 10.97 -4.95 -13.10
C SER A 60 9.51 -5.01 -13.56
N ILE A 61 8.57 -4.52 -12.76
CA ILE A 61 7.16 -4.40 -13.15
C ILE A 61 7.02 -3.43 -14.33
N TYR A 62 7.69 -2.27 -14.29
CA TYR A 62 7.65 -1.32 -15.40
C TYR A 62 8.15 -1.93 -16.72
N ARG A 63 9.23 -2.71 -16.67
CA ARG A 63 9.72 -3.45 -17.84
C ARG A 63 8.72 -4.48 -18.37
N THR A 64 7.84 -5.00 -17.53
CA THR A 64 6.80 -5.97 -17.92
C THR A 64 5.52 -5.29 -18.41
N TYR A 65 5.07 -4.22 -17.75
CA TYR A 65 3.77 -3.57 -18.01
C TYR A 65 3.86 -2.51 -19.09
N ALA A 66 4.89 -1.65 -19.09
CA ALA A 66 4.98 -0.55 -20.06
C ALA A 66 4.92 -1.03 -21.52
N PRO A 67 5.58 -2.13 -21.94
CA PRO A 67 5.42 -2.65 -23.30
C PRO A 67 3.99 -3.07 -23.67
N ARG A 68 3.17 -3.50 -22.70
CA ARG A 68 1.75 -3.85 -22.92
C ARG A 68 0.90 -2.62 -23.25
N HIS A 69 1.35 -1.45 -22.83
CA HIS A 69 0.79 -0.13 -23.17
C HIS A 69 1.49 0.49 -24.40
N GLY A 70 2.28 -0.28 -25.16
CA GLY A 70 2.96 0.19 -26.37
C GLY A 70 4.25 0.99 -26.11
N VAL A 71 4.74 1.06 -24.86
CA VAL A 71 5.96 1.80 -24.54
C VAL A 71 7.20 1.08 -25.06
N ASN A 72 7.99 1.76 -25.89
CA ASN A 72 9.31 1.30 -26.30
C ASN A 72 10.35 1.60 -25.22
N LEU A 73 10.81 0.57 -24.50
CA LEU A 73 11.76 0.71 -23.38
C LEU A 73 13.11 1.30 -23.77
N SER A 74 13.57 1.08 -25.01
CA SER A 74 14.84 1.67 -25.50
C SER A 74 14.71 3.19 -25.67
N LYS A 75 13.62 3.64 -26.30
CA LYS A 75 13.30 5.07 -26.43
C LYS A 75 13.08 5.71 -25.05
N ALA A 76 12.33 5.04 -24.18
CA ALA A 76 12.09 5.48 -22.80
C ALA A 76 13.41 5.66 -22.03
N ARG A 77 14.35 4.70 -22.13
CA ARG A 77 15.65 4.77 -21.45
C ARG A 77 16.50 5.94 -21.93
N LYS A 78 16.46 6.24 -23.24
CA LYS A 78 17.18 7.38 -23.81
C LYS A 78 16.57 8.71 -23.35
N LYS A 79 15.23 8.84 -23.40
CA LYS A 79 14.52 10.07 -23.04
C LYS A 79 14.54 10.35 -21.53
N TYR A 80 14.30 9.32 -20.71
CA TYR A 80 14.24 9.43 -19.24
C TYR A 80 15.09 8.34 -18.55
N PRO A 81 16.42 8.49 -18.50
CA PRO A 81 17.31 7.51 -17.87
C PRO A 81 17.01 7.26 -16.39
N VAL A 82 16.39 8.23 -15.70
CA VAL A 82 16.04 8.16 -14.27
C VAL A 82 15.14 6.96 -13.95
N ILE A 83 14.21 6.60 -14.84
CA ILE A 83 13.28 5.47 -14.64
C ILE A 83 14.07 4.16 -14.42
N PHE A 84 15.18 4.00 -15.14
CA PHE A 84 15.96 2.76 -15.24
C PHE A 84 17.15 2.69 -14.27
N ARG A 85 17.24 3.62 -13.32
CA ARG A 85 18.27 3.65 -12.28
C ARG A 85 17.64 3.42 -10.90
N SER A 86 18.46 3.02 -9.95
CA SER A 86 18.07 2.99 -8.53
C SER A 86 17.71 4.41 -8.05
N PRO A 87 16.81 4.56 -7.06
CA PRO A 87 16.50 5.86 -6.47
C PRO A 87 17.76 6.60 -5.99
N ASP A 88 17.98 7.81 -6.52
CA ASP A 88 19.14 8.63 -6.21
C ASP A 88 18.82 9.63 -5.08
N VAL A 89 19.01 9.19 -3.83
CA VAL A 89 18.74 10.01 -2.65
C VAL A 89 19.63 11.25 -2.59
N LYS A 90 20.89 11.15 -3.06
CA LYS A 90 21.82 12.28 -3.05
C LYS A 90 21.33 13.41 -3.96
N LYS A 91 20.77 13.06 -5.12
CA LYS A 91 20.23 14.02 -6.07
C LYS A 91 18.89 14.62 -5.62
N TYR A 92 17.98 13.81 -5.10
CA TYR A 92 16.60 14.22 -4.82
C TYR A 92 16.31 14.51 -3.33
N GLY A 93 17.31 14.40 -2.45
CA GLY A 93 17.24 14.75 -1.03
C GLY A 93 16.55 13.72 -0.13
N SER A 94 15.69 12.85 -0.66
CA SER A 94 15.06 11.77 0.10
C SER A 94 14.72 10.56 -0.77
N GLN A 95 14.50 9.40 -0.13
CA GLN A 95 14.07 8.19 -0.81
C GLN A 95 12.75 8.36 -1.55
N GLN A 96 11.76 8.99 -0.92
CA GLN A 96 10.45 9.20 -1.53
C GLN A 96 10.51 10.21 -2.67
N ALA A 97 11.27 11.31 -2.53
CA ALA A 97 11.50 12.24 -3.64
C ALA A 97 12.15 11.54 -4.86
N ALA A 98 13.13 10.67 -4.61
CA ALA A 98 13.77 9.90 -5.67
C ALA A 98 12.83 8.88 -6.33
N GLN A 99 11.91 8.26 -5.57
CA GLN A 99 10.87 7.39 -6.13
C GLN A 99 9.87 8.18 -6.98
N TYR A 100 9.41 9.33 -6.50
CA TYR A 100 8.49 10.19 -7.24
C TYR A 100 9.13 10.71 -8.53
N ALA A 101 10.42 11.07 -8.52
CA ALA A 101 11.12 11.47 -9.74
C ALA A 101 11.16 10.36 -10.81
N ARG A 102 11.22 9.08 -10.40
CA ARG A 102 11.14 7.94 -11.31
C ARG A 102 9.73 7.75 -11.85
N LEU A 103 8.73 7.82 -10.97
CA LEU A 103 7.32 7.71 -11.33
C LEU A 103 6.88 8.82 -12.27
N GLU A 104 7.14 10.09 -11.92
CA GLU A 104 6.79 11.27 -12.71
C GLU A 104 7.42 11.19 -14.11
N ALA A 105 8.70 10.80 -14.20
CA ALA A 105 9.35 10.60 -15.51
C ALA A 105 8.74 9.46 -16.34
N ALA A 106 8.23 8.40 -15.71
CA ALA A 106 7.51 7.33 -16.40
C ALA A 106 6.12 7.79 -16.87
N MET A 107 5.43 8.60 -16.06
CA MET A 107 4.12 9.16 -16.40
C MET A 107 4.17 10.10 -17.61
N GLU A 108 5.29 10.79 -17.82
CA GLU A 108 5.56 11.60 -19.03
C GLU A 108 5.67 10.77 -20.32
N ILE A 109 5.86 9.45 -20.22
CA ILE A 109 5.84 8.54 -21.38
C ILE A 109 4.45 7.92 -21.53
N ASP A 110 4.00 7.27 -20.47
CA ASP A 110 2.69 6.64 -20.40
C ASP A 110 2.25 6.56 -18.94
N ARG A 111 1.15 7.25 -18.63
CA ARG A 111 0.66 7.41 -17.27
C ARG A 111 0.16 6.10 -16.67
N ALA A 112 -0.63 5.34 -17.42
CA ALA A 112 -1.26 4.13 -16.91
C ALA A 112 -0.21 3.08 -16.51
N SER A 113 0.73 2.75 -17.40
CA SER A 113 1.79 1.79 -17.08
C SER A 113 2.69 2.26 -15.94
N ALA A 114 2.95 3.57 -15.82
CA ALA A 114 3.76 4.12 -14.74
C ALA A 114 3.08 3.92 -13.38
N LEU A 115 1.79 4.26 -13.27
CA LEU A 115 1.01 4.10 -12.04
C LEU A 115 0.82 2.62 -11.67
N GLU A 116 0.58 1.74 -12.66
CA GLU A 116 0.45 0.30 -12.47
C GLU A 116 1.76 -0.34 -11.99
N SER A 117 2.91 0.23 -12.37
CA SER A 117 4.25 -0.27 -12.02
C SER A 117 4.77 0.20 -10.67
N CYS A 118 3.90 0.79 -9.85
CA CYS A 118 4.24 1.39 -8.58
C CYS A 118 3.45 0.73 -7.46
N PHE A 119 4.07 0.54 -6.30
CA PHE A 119 3.39 0.15 -5.07
C PHE A 119 3.04 1.40 -4.26
N TRP A 120 1.85 1.42 -3.66
CA TRP A 120 1.25 2.63 -3.10
C TRP A 120 0.80 2.45 -1.65
N GLY A 121 0.94 3.53 -0.90
CA GLY A 121 0.37 3.70 0.44
C GLY A 121 1.00 2.80 1.51
N MET A 122 0.39 2.81 2.67
CA MET A 122 0.85 2.08 3.86
C MET A 122 0.91 0.56 3.66
N PHE A 123 0.03 0.02 2.82
CA PHE A 123 -0.07 -1.42 2.55
C PHE A 123 0.79 -1.86 1.36
N GLN A 124 1.46 -0.91 0.69
CA GLN A 124 2.27 -1.16 -0.50
C GLN A 124 1.52 -2.04 -1.51
N ILE A 125 0.29 -1.66 -1.88
CA ILE A 125 -0.49 -2.38 -2.90
C ILE A 125 0.02 -1.96 -4.28
N GLY A 126 0.36 -2.94 -5.12
CA GLY A 126 0.80 -2.68 -6.50
C GLY A 126 -0.33 -2.11 -7.34
N GLY A 127 -0.09 -1.00 -8.04
CA GLY A 127 -1.08 -0.27 -8.82
C GLY A 127 -1.78 -1.14 -9.87
N PHE A 128 -1.10 -2.14 -10.42
CA PHE A 128 -1.69 -3.15 -11.30
C PHE A 128 -2.86 -3.96 -10.68
N ASN A 129 -3.09 -3.87 -9.36
CA ASN A 129 -4.22 -4.48 -8.66
C ASN A 129 -5.42 -3.55 -8.47
N TRP A 130 -5.46 -2.36 -9.11
CA TRP A 130 -6.55 -1.39 -8.93
C TRP A 130 -7.95 -2.01 -9.07
N ARG A 131 -8.16 -2.92 -10.03
CA ARG A 131 -9.44 -3.66 -10.21
C ARG A 131 -9.79 -4.52 -9.00
N LYS A 132 -8.80 -5.17 -8.39
CA LYS A 132 -8.98 -5.99 -7.18
C LYS A 132 -9.24 -5.15 -5.94
N CYS A 133 -8.95 -3.86 -6.00
CA CYS A 133 -9.29 -2.90 -4.96
C CYS A 133 -10.68 -2.26 -5.19
N GLY A 134 -11.40 -2.68 -6.24
CA GLY A 134 -12.74 -2.17 -6.55
C GLY A 134 -12.77 -0.85 -7.33
N CYS A 135 -11.64 -0.35 -7.80
CA CYS A 135 -11.59 0.89 -8.59
C CYS A 135 -11.94 0.64 -10.07
N GLU A 136 -12.40 1.68 -10.75
CA GLU A 136 -12.70 1.73 -12.19
C GLU A 136 -11.47 2.02 -13.05
N SER A 137 -10.44 2.64 -12.46
CA SER A 137 -9.16 2.92 -13.12
C SER A 137 -7.99 2.96 -12.16
N VAL A 138 -6.76 2.89 -12.69
CA VAL A 138 -5.54 3.11 -11.90
C VAL A 138 -5.43 4.54 -11.39
N ASP A 139 -5.98 5.52 -12.12
CA ASP A 139 -6.02 6.92 -11.69
C ASP A 139 -6.91 7.12 -10.47
N GLU A 140 -8.10 6.50 -10.45
CA GLU A 140 -8.97 6.51 -9.28
C GLU A 140 -8.28 5.84 -8.08
N PHE A 141 -7.68 4.67 -8.29
CA PHE A 141 -6.90 3.99 -7.25
C PHE A 141 -5.81 4.89 -6.67
N CYS A 142 -5.04 5.56 -7.52
CA CYS A 142 -4.01 6.49 -7.07
C CYS A 142 -4.60 7.74 -6.39
N ALA A 143 -5.74 8.26 -6.84
CA ALA A 143 -6.41 9.39 -6.20
C ALA A 143 -6.84 9.02 -4.76
N LEU A 144 -7.44 7.84 -4.57
CA LEU A 144 -7.82 7.31 -3.27
C LEU A 144 -6.60 7.05 -2.38
N MET A 145 -5.55 6.42 -2.92
CA MET A 145 -4.28 6.23 -2.18
C MET A 145 -3.68 7.55 -1.69
N ASN A 146 -3.85 8.64 -2.43
CA ASN A 146 -3.35 9.97 -2.07
C ASN A 146 -4.32 10.80 -1.21
N ARG A 147 -5.55 10.32 -0.94
CA ARG A 147 -6.60 11.08 -0.28
C ARG A 147 -6.56 10.97 1.25
N SER A 148 -6.52 9.75 1.79
CA SER A 148 -6.46 9.52 3.26
C SER A 148 -5.96 8.11 3.60
N GLU A 149 -5.49 7.88 4.84
CA GLU A 149 -5.15 6.53 5.30
C GLU A 149 -6.40 5.63 5.42
N ARG A 150 -7.58 6.22 5.68
CA ARG A 150 -8.85 5.49 5.63
C ARG A 150 -9.07 4.88 4.24
N ASP A 151 -8.87 5.66 3.18
CA ASP A 151 -9.01 5.14 1.82
C ASP A 151 -7.99 4.05 1.52
N GLN A 152 -6.75 4.19 2.01
CA GLN A 152 -5.74 3.13 1.88
C GLN A 152 -6.20 1.83 2.59
N LEU A 153 -6.83 1.93 3.76
CA LEU A 153 -7.40 0.80 4.50
C LEU A 153 -8.57 0.15 3.76
N GLU A 154 -9.46 0.94 3.16
CA GLU A 154 -10.59 0.45 2.37
C GLU A 154 -10.12 -0.31 1.12
N LEU A 155 -9.16 0.26 0.39
CA LEU A 155 -8.55 -0.39 -0.77
C LEU A 155 -7.87 -1.70 -0.38
N PHE A 156 -7.21 -1.72 0.78
CA PHE A 156 -6.63 -2.94 1.33
C PHE A 156 -7.69 -3.98 1.71
N ALA A 157 -8.78 -3.58 2.36
CA ALA A 157 -9.90 -4.47 2.69
C ALA A 157 -10.52 -5.09 1.42
N ALA A 158 -10.77 -4.27 0.40
CA ALA A 158 -11.26 -4.72 -0.91
C ALA A 158 -10.27 -5.70 -1.57
N PHE A 159 -8.97 -5.37 -1.57
CA PHE A 159 -7.93 -6.25 -2.08
C PHE A 159 -7.89 -7.60 -1.34
N CYS A 160 -8.03 -7.60 -0.01
CA CYS A 160 -8.07 -8.81 0.78
C CYS A 160 -9.29 -9.68 0.47
N ARG A 161 -10.47 -9.09 0.26
CA ARG A 161 -11.67 -9.81 -0.18
C ARG A 161 -11.44 -10.45 -1.55
N ALA A 162 -10.96 -9.67 -2.52
CA ALA A 162 -10.77 -10.12 -3.90
C ALA A 162 -9.72 -11.24 -4.06
N ASN A 163 -8.78 -11.37 -3.12
CA ASN A 163 -7.74 -12.41 -3.15
C ASN A 163 -7.94 -13.52 -2.10
N ASP A 164 -9.14 -13.61 -1.49
CA ASP A 164 -9.48 -14.60 -0.46
C ASP A 164 -8.46 -14.64 0.69
N LEU A 165 -8.05 -13.44 1.13
CA LEU A 165 -7.11 -13.26 2.24
C LEU A 165 -7.83 -13.12 3.57
N VAL A 166 -9.09 -12.66 3.56
CA VAL A 166 -9.91 -12.43 4.76
C VAL A 166 -10.04 -13.69 5.61
N ARG A 167 -10.18 -14.87 4.98
CA ARG A 167 -10.25 -16.15 5.70
C ARG A 167 -9.04 -16.41 6.59
N PHE A 168 -7.84 -15.96 6.21
CA PHE A 168 -6.64 -16.14 7.01
C PHE A 168 -6.63 -15.16 8.18
N ILE A 169 -7.08 -13.93 7.98
CA ILE A 169 -7.21 -12.93 9.05
C ILE A 169 -8.23 -13.42 10.09
N ARG A 170 -9.41 -13.89 9.64
CA ARG A 170 -10.48 -14.42 10.50
C ARG A 170 -10.00 -15.61 11.33
N LYS A 171 -9.28 -16.55 10.71
CA LYS A 171 -8.70 -17.72 11.39
C LYS A 171 -7.42 -17.40 12.16
N LYS A 172 -6.92 -16.16 12.10
CA LYS A 172 -5.63 -15.74 12.67
C LYS A 172 -4.47 -16.61 12.16
N ASP A 173 -4.58 -17.10 10.94
CA ASP A 173 -3.53 -17.84 10.25
C ASP A 173 -2.54 -16.85 9.64
N TRP A 174 -1.68 -16.31 10.51
CA TRP A 174 -0.66 -15.33 10.14
C TRP A 174 0.37 -15.87 9.15
N SER A 175 0.58 -17.19 9.14
CA SER A 175 1.49 -17.84 8.18
C SER A 175 0.86 -17.91 6.80
N GLY A 176 -0.40 -18.36 6.71
CA GLY A 176 -1.16 -18.39 5.47
C GLY A 176 -1.34 -16.98 4.88
N PHE A 177 -1.72 -16.00 5.70
CA PHE A 177 -1.82 -14.61 5.27
C PHE A 177 -0.47 -14.09 4.75
N ALA A 178 0.61 -14.22 5.54
CA ALA A 178 1.92 -13.71 5.16
C ALA A 178 2.47 -14.37 3.90
N LEU A 179 2.27 -15.69 3.72
CA LEU A 179 2.71 -16.39 2.52
C LEU A 179 2.03 -15.83 1.26
N ARG A 180 0.73 -15.52 1.33
CA ARG A 180 -0.04 -15.04 0.19
C ARG A 180 0.17 -13.55 -0.09
N TYR A 181 0.26 -12.74 0.97
CA TYR A 181 0.43 -11.30 0.83
C TYR A 181 1.89 -10.89 0.59
N ASN A 182 2.82 -11.43 1.38
CA ASN A 182 4.25 -11.06 1.34
C ASN A 182 5.11 -12.02 0.49
N GLY A 183 4.55 -13.15 0.06
CA GLY A 183 5.23 -14.16 -0.76
C GLY A 183 6.06 -15.19 0.02
N PRO A 184 6.70 -16.15 -0.67
CA PRO A 184 7.41 -17.28 -0.06
C PRO A 184 8.53 -16.89 0.92
N GLY A 185 9.12 -15.70 0.74
CA GLY A 185 10.15 -15.15 1.61
C GLY A 185 9.67 -14.68 2.99
N TYR A 186 8.37 -14.75 3.29
CA TYR A 186 7.79 -14.10 4.48
C TYR A 186 8.41 -14.54 5.83
N LYS A 187 8.92 -15.79 5.89
CA LYS A 187 9.56 -16.33 7.10
C LYS A 187 10.85 -15.60 7.45
N LYS A 188 11.65 -15.22 6.43
CA LYS A 188 12.91 -14.46 6.60
C LYS A 188 12.67 -13.12 7.30
N HIS A 189 11.56 -12.46 6.97
CA HIS A 189 11.18 -11.16 7.54
C HIS A 189 10.30 -11.28 8.80
N ARG A 190 10.01 -12.52 9.22
CA ARG A 190 9.20 -12.87 10.40
C ARG A 190 7.80 -12.25 10.39
N TYR A 191 7.19 -11.99 9.22
CA TYR A 191 5.89 -11.32 9.11
C TYR A 191 4.80 -11.99 9.96
N HIS A 192 4.64 -13.31 9.82
CA HIS A 192 3.74 -14.13 10.63
C HIS A 192 3.92 -13.97 12.15
N LYS A 193 5.16 -13.98 12.64
CA LYS A 193 5.44 -13.82 14.08
C LYS A 193 5.07 -12.42 14.56
N LYS A 194 5.43 -11.40 13.77
CA LYS A 194 5.14 -10.00 14.13
C LYS A 194 3.63 -9.73 14.14
N MET A 195 2.86 -10.24 13.17
CA MET A 195 1.39 -10.18 13.23
C MET A 195 0.83 -10.90 14.45
N ALA A 196 1.33 -12.09 14.77
CA ALA A 196 0.90 -12.82 15.96
C ALA A 196 1.16 -12.05 17.26
N ASP A 197 2.32 -11.41 17.37
CA ASP A 197 2.70 -10.61 18.54
C ASP A 197 1.87 -9.31 18.63
N ALA A 198 1.64 -8.63 17.50
CA ALA A 198 0.79 -7.46 17.42
C ALA A 198 -0.67 -7.78 17.80
N TYR A 199 -1.21 -8.90 17.30
CA TYR A 199 -2.55 -9.37 17.67
C TYR A 199 -2.69 -9.57 19.17
N LYS A 200 -1.74 -10.23 19.82
CA LYS A 200 -1.76 -10.44 21.29
C LYS A 200 -1.75 -9.11 22.05
N LYS A 201 -1.04 -8.10 21.55
CA LYS A 201 -1.02 -6.76 22.15
C LYS A 201 -2.38 -6.09 22.04
N PHE A 202 -2.98 -6.08 20.85
CA PHE A 202 -4.26 -5.42 20.61
C PHE A 202 -5.44 -6.14 21.26
N ALA A 203 -5.45 -7.48 21.27
CA ALA A 203 -6.49 -8.25 21.92
C ALA A 203 -6.56 -8.00 23.45
N LYS A 204 -5.41 -7.77 24.09
CA LYS A 204 -5.34 -7.41 25.52
C LYS A 204 -5.84 -5.99 25.80
N SER A 205 -5.64 -5.05 24.88
CA SER A 205 -6.12 -3.67 25.04
C SER A 205 -7.61 -3.51 24.78
N SER A 206 -8.23 -4.43 24.02
CA SER A 206 -9.68 -4.40 23.73
C SER A 206 -10.53 -5.10 24.80
N GLY A 207 -9.90 -5.79 25.76
CA GLY A 207 -10.56 -6.49 26.88
C GLY A 207 -10.49 -5.76 28.22
N ARG A 208 -10.09 -4.49 28.22
CA ARG A 208 -10.20 -3.55 29.35
C ARG A 208 -11.16 -2.44 28.95
#